data_AF-A0A8H6CGV8-F1
#
_entry.id   AF-A0A8H6CGV8-F1
#
_cell.length_a   1.000
_cell.length_b   1.000
_cell.length_c   1.000
_cell.angle_alpha   90.00
_cell.angle_beta   90.00
_cell.angle_gamma   90.00
#
_symmetry.space_group_name_H-M   'P 1'
#
loop_
_entity.id
_entity.type
_entity.pdbx_description
1 polymer ?
#
loop_
_entity_poly.entity_id
_entity_poly.type
_entity_poly.pdbx_seq_one_letter_code
_entity_poly.pdbx_strand_id
1 'polypeptide(L)'
;MSSIRAYTGAVGAGAYSATKGALEIKPTRHGRLLLSDQHLRPSNIKFGHPSIPDYAEFNKLYQAGVSALYSTQQGDPRKAADRIVDMVRSEGRTAGKSIPTRFPVGADAVEKIRGSCSKKMEICDEWEAFSSDTKFDPQE
;
A
#
# COMPACT_ATOMS: atom_id res chain seq x y z
N MET A 1 4.58 -6.36 -8.20
CA MET A 1 4.73 -5.99 -6.77
C MET A 1 3.77 -4.86 -6.44
N SER A 2 3.16 -4.89 -5.26
CA SER A 2 2.25 -3.86 -4.79
C SER A 2 2.95 -2.86 -3.87
N SER A 3 2.22 -2.07 -3.09
CA SER A 3 2.73 -1.02 -2.23
C SER A 3 1.77 -0.76 -1.07
N ILE A 4 2.29 -0.27 0.05
CA ILE A 4 1.51 0.24 1.18
C ILE A 4 0.45 1.28 0.76
N ARG A 5 0.68 2.00 -0.35
CA ARG A 5 -0.25 3.01 -0.88
C ARG A 5 -1.57 2.41 -1.37
N ALA A 6 -1.63 1.09 -1.59
CA ALA A 6 -2.89 0.39 -1.83
C ALA A 6 -3.87 0.48 -0.66
N TYR A 7 -3.37 0.63 0.58
CA TYR A 7 -4.16 0.65 1.80
C TYR A 7 -4.45 2.08 2.28
N THR A 8 -3.43 2.94 2.25
CA THR A 8 -3.50 4.29 2.81
C THR A 8 -3.89 5.37 1.80
N GLY A 9 -3.71 5.11 0.51
CA GLY A 9 -3.72 6.17 -0.50
C GLY A 9 -2.56 7.17 -0.34
N ALA A 10 -2.55 8.18 -1.21
CA ALA A 10 -1.61 9.29 -1.20
C ALA A 10 -2.16 10.46 -2.02
N VAL A 11 -2.23 11.65 -1.42
CA VAL A 11 -2.49 12.87 -2.20
C VAL A 11 -1.34 13.06 -3.19
N GLY A 12 -1.65 13.38 -4.46
CA GLY A 12 -0.66 13.46 -5.55
C GLY A 12 -0.26 12.11 -6.17
N ALA A 13 -0.66 10.98 -5.57
CA ALA A 13 -0.37 9.63 -6.09
C ALA A 13 -1.64 8.78 -6.25
N GLY A 14 -2.77 9.40 -6.62
CA GLY A 14 -4.05 8.73 -6.80
C GLY A 14 -3.99 7.58 -7.81
N ALA A 15 -3.49 7.84 -9.03
CA ALA A 15 -3.35 6.81 -10.07
C ALA A 15 -2.41 5.66 -9.64
N TYR A 16 -1.30 5.98 -8.97
CA TYR A 16 -0.41 4.98 -8.41
C TYR A 16 -1.10 4.12 -7.34
N SER A 17 -1.78 4.77 -6.38
CA SER A 17 -2.48 4.08 -5.29
C SER A 17 -3.62 3.20 -5.83
N ALA A 18 -4.38 3.69 -6.81
CA ALA A 18 -5.46 2.95 -7.46
C ALA A 18 -4.95 1.71 -8.20
N THR A 19 -3.88 1.84 -8.99
CA THR A 19 -3.29 0.68 -9.69
C THR A 19 -2.68 -0.34 -8.72
N LYS A 20 -2.09 0.11 -7.60
CA LYS A 20 -1.61 -0.79 -6.53
C LYS A 20 -2.77 -1.45 -5.77
N GLY A 21 -3.87 -0.75 -5.54
CA GLY A 21 -5.11 -1.31 -4.99
C GLY A 21 -5.76 -2.34 -5.91
N ALA A 22 -5.87 -2.06 -7.22
CA ALA A 22 -6.40 -3.01 -8.20
C ALA A 22 -5.57 -4.30 -8.25
N LEU A 23 -4.25 -4.17 -8.09
CA LEU A 23 -3.35 -5.30 -7.96
C LEU A 23 -3.63 -6.17 -6.72
N GLU A 24 -4.15 -5.62 -5.61
CA GLU A 24 -4.51 -6.40 -4.41
C GLU A 24 -5.77 -7.25 -4.55
N ILE A 25 -6.67 -6.84 -5.46
CA ILE A 25 -7.95 -7.51 -5.70
C ILE A 25 -7.75 -8.71 -6.65
N LYS A 26 -6.80 -8.62 -7.57
CA LYS A 26 -6.56 -9.68 -8.57
C LYS A 26 -6.14 -10.98 -7.87
N PRO A 27 -6.91 -12.08 -7.99
CA PRO A 27 -6.52 -13.36 -7.42
C PRO A 27 -5.24 -13.84 -8.10
N THR A 28 -4.21 -14.08 -7.31
CA THR A 28 -2.94 -14.62 -7.78
C THR A 28 -2.65 -15.91 -7.04
N ARG A 29 -2.17 -16.93 -7.77
CA ARG A 29 -1.75 -18.21 -7.19
C ARG A 29 -0.52 -18.10 -6.27
N HIS A 30 0.15 -16.94 -6.27
CA HIS A 30 1.35 -16.66 -5.49
C HIS A 30 1.10 -15.49 -4.55
N GLY A 31 1.71 -15.54 -3.36
CA GLY A 31 1.68 -14.47 -2.37
C GLY A 31 2.26 -13.16 -2.93
N ARG A 32 1.71 -12.04 -2.49
CA ARG A 32 2.05 -10.70 -2.96
C ARG A 32 2.88 -9.95 -1.93
N LEU A 33 4.00 -9.40 -2.39
CA LEU A 33 4.86 -8.56 -1.59
C LEU A 33 4.30 -7.15 -1.48
N LEU A 34 4.09 -6.70 -0.25
CA LEU A 34 3.68 -5.35 0.13
C LEU A 34 4.91 -4.62 0.68
N LEU A 35 5.51 -3.80 -0.16
CA LEU A 35 6.72 -3.05 0.18
C LEU A 35 6.33 -1.61 0.51
N SER A 36 6.93 -1.05 1.55
CA SER A 36 6.99 0.40 1.70
C SER A 36 7.79 1.00 0.55
N ASP A 37 7.56 2.29 0.24
CA ASP A 37 8.16 3.00 -0.90
C ASP A 37 9.67 2.68 -0.95
N GLN A 38 10.06 1.84 -1.91
CA GLN A 38 11.41 1.29 -1.98
C GLN A 38 12.40 2.35 -2.45
N HIS A 39 13.70 2.11 -2.22
CA HIS A 39 14.86 2.89 -2.69
C HIS A 39 14.85 3.16 -4.21
N LEU A 40 13.92 4.01 -4.65
CA LEU A 40 13.79 4.49 -6.01
C LEU A 40 14.69 5.70 -6.12
N ARG A 41 15.74 5.57 -6.92
CA ARG A 41 16.58 6.70 -7.31
C ARG A 41 15.69 7.78 -7.92
N PRO A 42 15.88 9.07 -7.60
CA PRO A 42 15.07 10.15 -8.19
C PRO A 42 15.07 10.12 -9.72
N SER A 43 16.20 9.72 -10.33
CA SER A 43 16.33 9.55 -11.79
C SER A 43 15.37 8.52 -12.40
N ASN A 44 14.87 7.58 -11.60
CA ASN A 44 13.95 6.53 -12.03
C ASN A 44 12.48 6.91 -11.80
N ILE A 45 12.21 8.07 -11.19
CA ILE A 45 10.86 8.54 -10.92
C ILE A 45 10.39 9.38 -12.12
N LYS A 46 9.23 9.01 -12.66
CA LYS A 46 8.58 9.75 -13.74
C LYS A 46 7.32 10.41 -13.18
N PHE A 47 7.31 11.73 -13.18
CA PHE A 47 6.14 12.51 -12.82
C PHE A 47 5.32 12.82 -14.07
N GLY A 48 4.00 12.80 -13.92
CA GLY A 48 3.11 13.29 -14.97
C GLY A 48 3.26 14.80 -15.16
N HIS A 49 2.95 15.29 -16.35
CA HIS A 49 2.93 16.73 -16.59
C HIS A 49 1.73 17.36 -15.85
N PRO A 50 1.91 18.46 -15.10
CA PRO A 50 0.79 19.21 -14.53
C PRO A 50 -0.12 19.69 -15.68
N SER A 51 -1.36 19.22 -15.74
CA SER A 51 -2.32 19.66 -16.75
C SER A 51 -3.24 20.79 -16.25
N ILE A 52 -3.32 20.99 -14.92
CA ILE A 52 -4.20 21.95 -14.27
C ILE A 52 -3.32 22.95 -13.48
N PRO A 53 -3.36 24.26 -13.80
CA PRO A 53 -2.53 25.28 -13.15
C PRO A 53 -2.70 25.36 -11.64
N ASP A 54 -3.92 25.18 -11.13
CA ASP A 54 -4.24 25.27 -9.69
C ASP A 54 -3.45 24.28 -8.83
N TYR A 55 -2.96 23.19 -9.41
CA TYR A 55 -2.16 22.18 -8.72
C TYR A 55 -0.65 22.35 -8.92
N ALA A 56 -0.18 23.41 -9.60
CA ALA A 56 1.24 23.57 -9.93
C ALA A 56 2.13 23.60 -8.68
N GLU A 57 1.77 24.38 -7.66
CA GLU A 57 2.54 24.48 -6.43
C GLU A 57 2.50 23.17 -5.64
N PHE A 58 1.33 22.56 -5.53
CA PHE A 58 1.18 21.25 -4.89
C PHE A 58 2.05 20.19 -5.59
N ASN A 59 2.05 20.14 -6.93
CA ASN A 59 2.86 19.20 -7.70
C ASN A 59 4.36 19.42 -7.47
N LYS A 60 4.81 20.68 -7.40
CA LYS A 60 6.20 21.02 -7.09
C LYS A 60 6.61 20.53 -5.70
N LEU A 61 5.78 20.80 -4.68
CA LEU A 61 6.01 20.33 -3.31
C LEU A 61 5.99 18.80 -3.22
N TYR A 62 5.07 18.15 -3.93
CA TYR A 62 4.98 16.69 -3.99
C TYR A 62 6.24 16.08 -4.62
N GLN A 63 6.71 16.61 -5.75
CA GLN A 63 7.94 16.15 -6.42
C GLN A 63 9.18 16.33 -5.53
N ALA A 64 9.27 17.46 -4.83
CA ALA A 64 10.35 17.70 -3.87
C ALA A 64 10.31 16.72 -2.70
N GLY A 65 9.11 16.48 -2.13
CA GLY A 65 8.91 15.52 -1.05
C GLY A 65 9.27 14.09 -1.45
N VAL A 66 8.84 13.64 -2.64
CA VAL A 66 9.19 12.32 -3.16
C VAL A 66 10.70 12.20 -3.40
N SER A 67 11.36 13.25 -3.89
CA SER A 67 12.81 13.25 -4.10
C SER A 67 13.58 13.20 -2.77
N ALA A 68 13.06 13.83 -1.72
CA ALA A 68 13.65 13.80 -0.37
C ALA A 68 13.51 12.43 0.33
N LEU A 69 12.64 11.54 -0.16
CA LEU A 69 12.55 10.17 0.33
C LEU A 69 13.75 9.31 -0.11
N TYR A 70 14.51 9.75 -1.11
CA TYR A 70 15.70 9.03 -1.53
C TYR A 70 16.74 9.02 -0.40
N SER A 71 17.26 7.83 -0.09
CA SER A 71 18.27 7.60 0.95
C SER A 71 17.85 7.90 2.40
N THR A 72 16.59 8.26 2.65
CA THR A 72 16.04 8.41 4.02
C THR A 72 15.18 7.21 4.45
N GLN A 73 15.07 6.19 3.59
CA GLN A 73 14.29 5.00 3.85
C GLN A 73 14.97 4.09 4.87
N GLN A 74 14.22 3.74 5.92
CA GLN A 74 14.70 2.90 7.02
C GLN A 74 14.93 1.43 6.61
N GLY A 75 14.31 0.98 5.51
CA GLY A 75 14.36 -0.40 5.06
C GLY A 75 15.65 -0.75 4.31
N ASP A 76 16.29 -1.85 4.71
CA ASP A 76 17.44 -2.44 3.99
C ASP A 76 16.94 -3.39 2.86
N PRO A 77 17.20 -3.08 1.58
CA PRO A 77 16.78 -3.90 0.46
C PRO A 77 17.35 -5.32 0.49
N ARG A 78 18.57 -5.52 1.04
CA ARG A 78 19.18 -6.86 1.14
C ARG A 78 18.40 -7.73 2.12
N LYS A 79 18.13 -7.21 3.32
CA LYS A 79 17.30 -7.91 4.31
C LYS A 79 15.90 -8.17 3.76
N ALA A 80 15.31 -7.23 3.01
CA ALA A 80 14.03 -7.43 2.37
C ALA A 80 14.07 -8.61 1.37
N ALA A 81 15.10 -8.69 0.53
CA ALA A 81 15.29 -9.81 -0.39
C ALA A 81 15.45 -11.14 0.35
N ASP A 82 16.24 -11.19 1.42
CA ASP A 82 16.41 -12.41 2.23
C ASP A 82 15.09 -12.88 2.83
N ARG A 83 14.24 -11.96 3.34
CA ARG A 83 12.90 -12.31 3.85
C ARG A 83 11.97 -12.85 2.77
N ILE A 84 12.09 -12.35 1.55
CA ILE A 84 11.32 -12.84 0.41
C ILE A 84 11.77 -14.26 0.05
N VAL A 85 13.08 -14.50 0.01
CA VAL A 85 13.65 -15.83 -0.28
C VAL A 85 13.24 -16.85 0.79
N ASP A 86 13.40 -16.51 2.07
CA ASP A 86 12.95 -17.34 3.19
C ASP A 86 11.49 -17.76 2.99
N MET A 87 10.60 -16.78 2.76
CA MET A 87 9.16 -16.99 2.58
C MET A 87 8.84 -17.89 1.37
N VAL A 88 9.46 -17.65 0.22
CA VAL A 88 9.18 -18.42 -1.01
C VAL A 88 9.64 -19.87 -0.90
N ARG A 89 10.76 -20.11 -0.21
CA ARG A 89 11.30 -21.46 0.01
C ARG A 89 10.69 -22.17 1.21
N SER A 90 9.91 -21.47 2.03
CA SER A 90 9.45 -21.96 3.33
C SER A 90 10.62 -22.43 4.21
N GLU A 91 11.72 -21.69 4.16
CA GLU A 91 12.95 -21.96 4.92
C GLU A 91 13.10 -20.98 6.09
N GLY A 92 14.09 -21.24 6.95
CA GLY A 92 14.46 -20.35 8.05
C GLY A 92 13.29 -20.04 8.99
N ARG A 93 12.97 -18.75 9.17
CA ARG A 93 11.90 -18.29 10.08
C ARG A 93 10.48 -18.52 9.54
N THR A 94 10.36 -19.03 8.32
CA THR A 94 9.08 -19.32 7.66
C THR A 94 8.83 -20.83 7.49
N ALA A 95 9.75 -21.67 7.98
CA ALA A 95 9.58 -23.11 8.00
C ALA A 95 8.28 -23.52 8.70
N GLY A 96 7.49 -24.38 8.05
CA GLY A 96 6.20 -24.87 8.55
C GLY A 96 5.04 -23.86 8.48
N LYS A 97 5.24 -22.66 7.90
CA LYS A 97 4.18 -21.66 7.73
C LYS A 97 3.62 -21.70 6.31
N SER A 98 2.30 -21.57 6.18
CA SER A 98 1.67 -21.31 4.89
C SER A 98 2.09 -19.95 4.35
N ILE A 99 2.40 -19.87 3.06
CA ILE A 99 2.74 -18.59 2.40
C ILE A 99 1.50 -17.68 2.45
N PRO A 100 1.60 -16.49 3.05
CA PRO A 100 0.46 -15.57 3.12
C PRO A 100 0.17 -14.95 1.75
N THR A 101 -1.11 -14.64 1.50
CA THR A 101 -1.52 -13.95 0.27
C THR A 101 -0.90 -12.56 0.17
N ARG A 102 -0.66 -11.89 1.31
CA ARG A 102 -0.02 -10.58 1.43
C ARG A 102 1.10 -10.63 2.46
N PHE A 103 2.30 -10.21 2.05
CA PHE A 103 3.47 -10.18 2.91
C PHE A 103 4.00 -8.75 3.05
N PRO A 104 3.68 -8.05 4.15
CA PRO A 104 4.26 -6.75 4.45
C PRO A 104 5.74 -6.87 4.80
N VAL A 105 6.57 -6.06 4.13
CA VAL A 105 8.02 -6.04 4.34
C VAL A 105 8.43 -4.66 4.85
N GLY A 106 8.99 -4.64 6.06
CA GLY A 106 9.34 -3.41 6.78
C GLY A 106 8.39 -3.12 7.93
N ALA A 107 8.91 -2.54 9.01
CA ALA A 107 8.11 -2.18 10.18
C ALA A 107 7.06 -1.11 9.83
N ASP A 108 7.43 -0.14 9.01
CA ASP A 108 6.54 0.92 8.55
C ASP A 108 5.40 0.39 7.67
N ALA A 109 5.67 -0.65 6.86
CA ALA A 109 4.64 -1.32 6.08
C ALA A 109 3.63 -2.02 6.99
N VAL A 110 4.10 -2.77 7.99
CA VAL A 110 3.23 -3.44 8.97
C VAL A 110 2.37 -2.44 9.72
N GLU A 111 2.98 -1.36 10.22
CA GLU A 111 2.31 -0.31 10.97
C GLU A 111 1.22 0.38 10.14
N LYS A 112 1.57 0.88 8.94
CA LYS A 112 0.65 1.62 8.08
C LYS A 112 -0.50 0.76 7.59
N ILE A 113 -0.24 -0.50 7.22
CA ILE A 113 -1.29 -1.42 6.78
C ILE A 113 -2.23 -1.72 7.96
N ARG A 114 -1.67 -2.08 9.13
CA ARG A 114 -2.47 -2.37 10.33
C ARG A 114 -3.34 -1.18 10.71
N GLY A 115 -2.75 0.01 10.87
CA GLY A 115 -3.49 1.21 11.25
C GLY A 115 -4.58 1.57 10.23
N SER A 116 -4.29 1.42 8.94
CA SER A 116 -5.28 1.69 7.89
C SER A 116 -6.44 0.70 7.88
N CYS A 117 -6.21 -0.58 8.23
CA CYS A 117 -7.26 -1.56 8.38
C CYS A 117 -8.07 -1.33 9.66
N SER A 118 -7.41 -1.09 10.80
CA SER A 118 -8.06 -0.79 12.08
C SER A 118 -9.01 0.40 11.96
N LYS A 119 -8.56 1.51 11.37
CA LYS A 119 -9.41 2.70 11.18
C LYS A 119 -10.64 2.45 10.31
N LYS A 120 -10.56 1.55 9.32
CA LYS A 120 -11.72 1.18 8.50
C LYS A 120 -12.72 0.36 9.31
N MET A 121 -12.24 -0.58 10.12
CA MET A 121 -13.09 -1.35 11.02
C MET A 121 -13.79 -0.43 12.02
N GLU A 122 -13.08 0.51 12.64
CA GLU A 122 -13.67 1.51 13.56
C GLU A 122 -14.85 2.27 12.92
N ILE A 123 -14.70 2.71 11.66
CA ILE A 123 -15.79 3.39 10.94
C ILE A 123 -16.97 2.44 10.68
N CYS A 124 -16.70 1.18 10.29
CA CYS A 124 -17.75 0.20 10.10
C CYS A 124 -18.52 -0.06 11.40
N ASP A 125 -17.81 -0.21 12.51
CA ASP A 125 -18.41 -0.47 13.83
C ASP A 125 -19.21 0.75 14.31
N GLU A 126 -18.70 1.98 14.12
CA GLU A 126 -19.38 3.22 14.50
C GLU A 126 -20.69 3.43 13.70
N TRP A 127 -20.68 3.09 12.42
CA TRP A 127 -21.80 3.37 11.51
C TRP A 127 -22.65 2.14 11.18
N GLU A 128 -22.43 1.00 11.83
CA GLU A 128 -23.05 -0.29 11.48
C GLU A 128 -24.58 -0.19 11.43
N ALA A 129 -25.21 0.28 12.50
CA ALA A 129 -26.67 0.31 12.62
C ALA A 129 -27.32 1.18 11.53
N PHE A 130 -26.74 2.35 11.25
CA PHE A 130 -27.27 3.28 10.24
C PHE A 130 -26.97 2.79 8.81
N SER A 131 -25.75 2.31 8.55
CA SER A 131 -25.33 1.92 7.20
C SER A 131 -25.95 0.60 6.73
N SER A 132 -26.25 -0.30 7.68
CA SER A 132 -26.84 -1.62 7.36
C SER A 132 -28.37 -1.58 7.19
N ASP A 133 -29.05 -0.55 7.70
CA ASP A 133 -30.50 -0.38 7.60
C ASP A 133 -30.94 0.20 6.24
N THR A 134 -30.56 -0.47 5.15
CA THR A 134 -30.88 -0.08 3.76
C THR A 134 -31.59 -1.18 2.99
N LYS A 135 -32.17 -2.14 3.70
CA LYS A 135 -32.94 -3.25 3.12
C LYS A 135 -34.18 -2.72 2.39
N PHE A 136 -34.56 -3.42 1.32
CA PHE A 136 -35.77 -3.12 0.57
C PHE A 136 -37.01 -3.56 1.36
N ASP A 137 -37.91 -2.63 1.68
CA ASP A 137 -39.20 -2.92 2.32
C ASP A 137 -40.29 -3.02 1.23
N PRO A 138 -40.80 -4.24 0.92
CA PRO A 138 -41.85 -4.41 -0.08
C PRO A 138 -43.15 -3.75 0.39
N GLN A 139 -43.82 -3.03 -0.51
CA GLN A 139 -45.15 -2.48 -0.26
C GLN A 139 -46.20 -3.57 -0.50
N GLU A 140 -47.14 -3.72 0.44
CA GLU A 140 -48.28 -4.65 0.40
C GLU A 140 -49.34 -4.19 -0.63
#